data_AF-A0A2J6SXZ3-F1
#
_entry.id   AF-A0A2J6SXZ3-F1
#
_cell.length_a   1.000
_cell.length_b   1.000
_cell.length_c   1.000
_cell.angle_alpha   90.00
_cell.angle_beta   90.00
_cell.angle_gamma   90.00
#
_symmetry.space_group_name_H-M   'P 1'
#
loop_
_entity.id
_entity.type
_entity.pdbx_description
1 polymer ?
#
loop_
_entity_poly.entity_id
_entity_poly.type
_entity_poly.pdbx_seq_one_letter_code
_entity_poly.pdbx_strand_id
1 'polypeptide(L)'
;MIKSNLCTRFSIELVLRVEVSGSDRPHLSIVDLPGLIHSETKQQSTSDVELVQDVIQAYIMEPRSILLAIVSAENDYANQIVLKLARAANKRCNRTLGAITKPDILVAGSKSEAIYVSLARN
;
A
#
# COMPACT_ATOMS: atom_id res chain seq x y z
N MET A 1 8.80 27.21 29.52
CA MET A 1 8.04 25.95 29.64
C MET A 1 8.36 25.11 28.41
N ILE A 2 9.27 24.16 28.56
CA ILE A 2 9.82 23.36 27.46
C ILE A 2 8.72 22.36 27.06
N LYS A 3 8.09 22.54 25.90
CA LYS A 3 7.18 21.53 25.35
C LYS A 3 8.03 20.31 24.99
N SER A 4 7.74 19.22 25.68
CA SER A 4 8.25 17.88 25.44
C SER A 4 8.08 17.52 23.97
N ASN A 5 9.18 17.25 23.28
CA ASN A 5 9.19 16.61 21.97
C ASN A 5 8.68 15.18 22.15
N LEU A 6 7.38 14.97 21.87
CA LEU A 6 6.86 13.65 21.62
C LEU A 6 7.48 13.21 20.29
N CYS A 7 8.36 12.21 20.34
CA CYS A 7 8.95 11.60 19.16
C CYS A 7 7.86 10.76 18.47
N THR A 8 6.97 11.43 17.73
CA THR A 8 6.06 10.76 16.80
C THR A 8 6.87 10.38 15.57
N ARG A 9 7.00 9.07 15.30
CA ARG A 9 7.78 8.57 14.15
C ARG A 9 7.11 8.85 12.80
N PHE A 10 5.80 9.07 12.80
CA PHE A 10 5.00 9.39 11.62
C PHE A 10 4.29 10.73 11.87
N SER A 11 4.27 11.59 10.86
CA SER A 11 3.57 12.87 10.92
C SER A 11 2.97 13.16 9.55
N ILE A 12 1.68 13.48 9.51
CA ILE A 12 0.98 13.92 8.29
C ILE A 12 1.57 15.21 7.70
N GLU A 13 2.33 15.98 8.49
CA GLU A 13 3.00 17.20 8.06
C GLU A 13 4.43 16.98 7.51
N LEU A 14 5.01 15.79 7.70
CA LEU A 14 6.37 15.47 7.23
C LEU A 14 6.30 14.59 5.97
N VAL A 15 5.84 15.18 4.87
CA VAL A 15 5.86 14.53 3.56
C VAL A 15 7.17 14.84 2.84
N LEU A 16 7.97 13.81 2.54
CA LEU A 16 9.09 13.96 1.62
C LEU A 16 8.56 14.05 0.19
N ARG A 17 8.76 15.19 -0.46
CA ARG A 17 8.35 15.41 -1.84
C ARG A 17 9.58 15.49 -2.74
N VAL A 18 9.61 14.61 -3.75
CA VAL A 18 10.62 14.62 -4.80
C VAL A 18 9.94 15.01 -6.10
N GLU A 19 10.42 16.06 -6.75
CA GLU A 19 9.92 16.51 -8.06
C GLU A 19 10.97 16.29 -9.14
N VAL A 20 10.55 15.72 -10.25
CA VAL A 20 11.38 15.53 -11.44
C VAL A 20 10.63 16.09 -12.64
N SER A 21 11.20 17.09 -13.32
CA SER A 21 10.59 17.78 -14.46
C SER A 21 11.37 17.56 -15.76
N GLY A 22 10.69 17.73 -16.90
CA GLY A 22 11.26 17.57 -18.24
C GLY A 22 10.18 17.64 -19.32
N SER A 23 10.56 18.03 -20.54
CA SER A 23 9.63 18.23 -21.67
C SER A 23 8.89 16.96 -22.08
N ASP A 24 9.53 15.80 -21.92
CA ASP A 24 9.03 14.51 -22.44
C ASP A 24 8.48 13.61 -21.31
N ARG A 25 8.22 14.17 -20.13
CA ARG A 25 7.79 13.41 -18.95
C ARG A 25 6.27 13.51 -18.75
N PRO A 26 5.57 12.41 -18.44
CA PRO A 26 4.16 12.46 -18.13
C PRO A 26 3.91 13.14 -16.77
N HIS A 27 2.78 13.84 -16.66
CA HIS A 27 2.32 14.38 -15.39
C HIS A 27 1.77 13.25 -14.50
N LEU A 28 2.63 12.74 -13.61
CA LEU A 28 2.30 11.65 -12.69
C LEU A 28 2.77 11.99 -11.28
N SER A 29 1.89 11.75 -10.31
CA SER A 29 2.21 11.80 -8.88
C SER A 29 2.09 10.39 -8.31
N ILE A 30 3.16 9.90 -7.71
CA ILE A 30 3.18 8.63 -6.98
C ILE A 30 3.32 8.96 -5.50
N VAL A 31 2.44 8.39 -4.69
CA VAL A 31 2.49 8.51 -3.23
C VAL A 31 2.82 7.14 -2.67
N ASP A 32 3.92 7.06 -1.91
CA ASP A 32 4.25 5.88 -1.13
C ASP A 32 3.65 6.03 0.28
N LEU A 33 2.78 5.09 0.65
CA LEU A 33 2.09 5.12 1.94
C LEU A 33 2.84 4.21 2.93
N PRO A 34 2.83 4.53 4.24
CA PRO A 34 3.42 3.65 5.23
C PRO A 34 2.83 2.23 5.14
N GLY A 35 3.67 1.21 5.32
CA GLY A 35 3.23 -0.18 5.28
C GLY A 35 2.20 -0.49 6.37
N LEU A 36 1.15 -1.23 6.01
CA LEU A 36 0.13 -1.71 6.95
C LEU A 36 0.70 -2.88 7.76
N ILE A 37 1.27 -2.59 8.93
CA ILE A 37 1.78 -3.63 9.83
C ILE A 37 0.75 -3.83 10.95
N HIS A 38 0.15 -5.01 11.01
CA HIS A 38 -0.84 -5.42 12.02
C HIS A 38 -0.21 -6.17 13.20
N SER A 39 1.09 -6.41 13.16
CA SER A 39 1.81 -7.09 14.23
C SER A 39 2.47 -6.03 15.09
N GLU A 40 2.09 -5.99 16.38
CA GLU A 40 2.79 -5.23 17.42
C GLU A 40 4.27 -5.63 17.42
N THR A 41 5.05 -4.96 16.59
CA THR A 41 6.49 -4.98 16.74
C THR A 41 6.73 -4.18 18.02
N LYS A 42 7.63 -4.62 18.90
CA LYS A 42 7.95 -4.00 20.22
C LYS A 42 8.36 -2.51 20.17
N GLN A 43 8.21 -1.84 19.03
CA GLN A 43 8.72 -0.53 18.69
C GLN A 43 7.65 0.44 18.14
N GLN A 44 6.37 0.05 18.01
CA GLN A 44 5.28 0.94 17.57
C GLN A 44 4.17 0.99 18.62
N SER A 45 3.72 2.21 18.95
CA SER A 45 2.60 2.42 19.87
C SER A 45 1.27 2.22 19.14
N THR A 46 0.20 1.89 19.87
CA THR A 46 -1.16 1.79 19.30
C THR A 46 -1.58 3.08 18.56
N SER A 47 -1.18 4.25 19.10
CA SER A 47 -1.40 5.55 18.46
C SER A 47 -0.68 5.71 17.12
N ASP A 48 0.49 5.09 16.92
CA ASP A 48 1.17 5.12 15.62
C ASP A 48 0.41 4.31 14.57
N VAL A 49 -0.21 3.20 14.98
CA VAL A 49 -1.02 2.34 14.09
C VAL A 49 -2.28 3.07 13.64
N GLU A 50 -2.98 3.73 14.57
CA GLU A 50 -4.16 4.56 14.27
C GLU A 50 -3.81 5.70 13.32
N LEU A 51 -2.72 6.44 13.58
CA LEU A 51 -2.28 7.52 12.71
C LEU A 51 -1.97 7.04 11.28
N VAL A 52 -1.28 5.90 11.14
CA VAL A 52 -0.99 5.30 9.83
C VAL A 52 -2.27 4.91 9.10
N GLN A 53 -3.26 4.35 9.81
CA GLN A 53 -4.55 4.01 9.23
C GLN A 53 -5.30 5.25 8.72
N ASP A 54 -5.31 6.33 9.50
CA ASP A 54 -5.95 7.60 9.11
C ASP A 54 -5.31 8.21 7.86
N VAL A 55 -3.97 8.21 7.78
CA VAL A 55 -3.24 8.68 6.59
C VAL A 55 -3.66 7.86 5.37
N ILE A 56 -3.61 6.54 5.47
CA ILE A 56 -3.93 5.64 4.36
C ILE A 56 -5.39 5.85 3.93
N GLN A 57 -6.32 5.97 4.87
CA GLN A 57 -7.73 6.17 4.58
C GLN A 57 -7.99 7.49 3.84
N ALA A 58 -7.29 8.58 4.19
CA ALA A 58 -7.40 9.85 3.49
C ALA A 58 -7.04 9.73 1.99
N TYR A 59 -5.94 9.05 1.66
CA TYR A 59 -5.51 8.85 0.26
C TYR A 59 -6.40 7.87 -0.50
N ILE A 60 -6.88 6.83 0.17
CA ILE A 60 -7.73 5.80 -0.44
C ILE A 60 -9.13 6.36 -0.78
N MET A 61 -9.64 7.29 0.02
CA MET A 61 -10.96 7.92 -0.17
C MET A 61 -11.00 8.93 -1.31
N GLU A 62 -9.85 9.48 -1.73
CA GLU A 62 -9.76 10.44 -2.84
C GLU A 62 -10.29 9.82 -4.15
N PRO A 63 -11.38 10.35 -4.74
CA PRO A 63 -11.97 9.76 -5.94
C PRO A 63 -11.07 9.77 -7.17
N ARG A 64 -10.11 10.68 -7.24
CA ARG A 64 -9.18 10.83 -8.37
C ARG A 64 -7.93 9.95 -8.26
N SER A 65 -7.72 9.26 -7.14
CA SER A 65 -6.56 8.39 -6.95
C SER A 65 -6.77 7.02 -7.62
N ILE A 66 -5.71 6.44 -8.16
CA ILE A 66 -5.69 5.04 -8.60
C ILE A 66 -5.00 4.22 -7.51
N LEU A 67 -5.68 3.19 -7.04
CA LEU A 67 -5.15 2.29 -6.01
C LEU A 67 -4.27 1.23 -6.67
N LEU A 68 -2.97 1.23 -6.36
CA LEU A 68 -2.07 0.16 -6.76
C LEU A 68 -1.99 -0.90 -5.66
N ALA A 69 -2.70 -2.01 -5.85
CA ALA A 69 -2.70 -3.14 -4.92
C ALA A 69 -1.52 -4.07 -5.23
N ILE A 70 -0.42 -3.88 -4.50
CA ILE A 70 0.79 -4.71 -4.64
C ILE A 70 0.62 -6.01 -3.85
N VAL A 71 0.76 -7.13 -4.54
CA VAL A 71 0.68 -8.49 -3.99
C VAL A 71 2.00 -9.20 -4.24
N SER A 72 2.67 -9.68 -3.19
CA SER A 72 3.88 -10.51 -3.36
C SER A 72 3.49 -11.96 -3.61
N ALA A 73 4.11 -12.60 -4.60
CA ALA A 73 3.94 -14.03 -4.87
C ALA A 73 4.61 -14.94 -3.82
N GLU A 74 5.51 -14.38 -3.00
CA GLU A 74 6.18 -15.07 -1.88
C GLU A 74 5.22 -15.39 -0.73
N ASN A 75 4.27 -14.50 -0.46
CA ASN A 75 3.42 -14.54 0.72
C ASN A 75 1.99 -14.90 0.32
N ASP A 76 1.31 -15.66 1.17
CA ASP A 76 -0.05 -16.14 0.89
C ASP A 76 -1.03 -14.98 0.63
N TYR A 77 -1.69 -15.00 -0.55
CA TYR A 77 -2.64 -13.98 -1.02
C TYR A 77 -3.79 -13.74 -0.03
N ALA A 78 -4.18 -14.78 0.71
CA ALA A 78 -5.30 -14.75 1.65
C ALA A 78 -5.11 -13.79 2.85
N ASN A 79 -3.87 -13.44 3.20
CA ASN A 79 -3.55 -12.62 4.37
C ASN A 79 -3.28 -11.15 4.05
N GLN A 80 -3.39 -10.73 2.79
CA GLN A 80 -2.95 -9.39 2.39
C GLN A 80 -4.06 -8.36 2.62
N ILE A 81 -3.89 -7.59 3.71
CA ILE A 81 -4.77 -6.49 4.18
C ILE A 81 -5.07 -5.48 3.04
N VAL A 82 -4.13 -5.31 2.12
CA VAL A 82 -4.24 -4.43 0.94
C VAL A 82 -5.50 -4.72 0.13
N LEU A 83 -5.84 -6.00 -0.08
CA LEU A 83 -7.01 -6.38 -0.87
C LEU A 83 -8.32 -6.11 -0.12
N LYS A 84 -8.32 -6.27 1.21
CA LYS A 84 -9.48 -5.92 2.05
C LYS A 84 -9.74 -4.42 2.00
N LEU A 85 -8.70 -3.61 2.14
CA LEU A 85 -8.82 -2.14 2.07
C LEU A 85 -9.22 -1.67 0.68
N ALA A 86 -8.64 -2.22 -0.38
CA ALA A 86 -9.01 -1.90 -1.75
C ALA A 86 -10.47 -2.23 -2.04
N ARG A 87 -10.98 -3.38 -1.56
CA ARG A 87 -12.40 -3.77 -1.69
C ARG A 87 -13.33 -2.91 -0.84
N ALA A 88 -12.91 -2.54 0.38
CA ALA A 88 -13.71 -1.68 1.26
C ALA A 88 -13.87 -0.28 0.67
N ALA A 89 -12.79 0.28 0.13
CA ALA A 89 -12.77 1.59 -0.48
C ALA A 89 -13.41 1.64 -1.87
N ASN A 90 -13.29 0.56 -2.64
CA ASN A 90 -13.83 0.49 -3.99
C ASN A 90 -14.42 -0.87 -4.30
N LYS A 91 -15.69 -1.05 -3.93
CA LYS A 91 -16.44 -2.28 -4.21
C LYS A 91 -16.57 -2.61 -5.71
N ARG A 92 -16.44 -1.61 -6.59
CA ARG A 92 -16.53 -1.80 -8.05
C ARG A 92 -15.16 -2.06 -8.69
N CYS A 93 -14.06 -1.98 -7.95
CA CYS A 93 -12.68 -2.14 -8.42
C CYS A 93 -12.29 -1.30 -9.67
N ASN A 94 -13.09 -0.31 -10.06
CA ASN A 94 -12.90 0.50 -11.28
C ASN A 94 -11.69 1.45 -11.26
N ARG A 95 -11.04 1.60 -10.11
CA ARG A 95 -9.84 2.44 -9.89
C ARG A 95 -8.75 1.69 -9.13
N THR A 96 -8.78 0.35 -9.18
CA THR A 96 -7.81 -0.51 -8.50
C THR A 96 -7.02 -1.30 -9.53
N LEU A 97 -5.71 -1.09 -9.58
CA LEU A 97 -4.78 -1.88 -10.39
C LEU A 97 -4.06 -2.88 -9.48
N GLY A 98 -4.22 -4.18 -9.74
CA GLY A 98 -3.48 -5.22 -9.04
C GLY A 98 -2.10 -5.43 -9.68
N ALA A 99 -1.05 -5.49 -8.87
CA ALA A 99 0.31 -5.79 -9.33
C ALA A 99 0.88 -6.96 -8.53
N ILE A 100 1.18 -8.07 -9.21
CA ILE A 100 1.84 -9.22 -8.61
C ILE A 100 3.36 -9.01 -8.72
N THR A 101 4.06 -9.10 -7.59
CA THR A 101 5.50 -8.88 -7.47
C THR A 101 6.21 -10.16 -7.04
N LYS A 102 7.52 -10.22 -7.30
CA LYS A 102 8.38 -11.40 -7.06
C LYS A 102 7.88 -12.71 -7.71
N PRO A 103 7.46 -12.69 -8.99
CA PRO A 103 6.93 -13.90 -9.65
C PRO A 103 8.00 -15.00 -9.80
N ASP A 104 9.28 -14.65 -9.72
CA ASP A 104 10.44 -15.54 -9.76
C ASP A 104 10.45 -16.59 -8.63
N ILE A 105 9.73 -16.34 -7.54
CA ILE A 105 9.61 -17.28 -6.42
C ILE A 105 8.68 -18.45 -6.76
N LEU A 106 7.82 -18.29 -7.75
CA LEU A 106 6.88 -19.33 -8.16
C LEU A 106 7.62 -20.41 -8.95
N VAL A 107 7.48 -21.66 -8.50
CA VAL A 107 7.99 -22.81 -9.25
C VAL A 107 7.10 -23.06 -10.46
N ALA A 108 7.72 -23.17 -11.63
CA ALA A 108 7.02 -23.44 -12.89
C ALA A 108 6.22 -24.76 -12.80
N GLY A 109 4.97 -24.73 -13.26
CA GLY A 109 4.01 -25.83 -13.19
C GLY A 109 3.43 -26.08 -11.79
N SER A 110 3.77 -25.27 -10.78
CA SER A 110 3.24 -25.45 -9.43
C SER A 110 1.79 -24.99 -9.31
N LYS A 111 1.09 -25.51 -8.30
CA LYS A 111 -0.26 -25.04 -7.95
C LYS A 111 -0.26 -23.54 -7.63
N SER A 112 0.78 -23.04 -6.97
CA SER A 112 0.92 -21.62 -6.62
C SER A 112 1.02 -20.74 -7.86
N GLU A 113 1.80 -21.14 -8.86
CA GLU A 113 1.86 -20.42 -10.15
C GLU A 113 0.49 -20.38 -10.82
N ALA A 114 -0.21 -21.52 -10.89
CA ALA A 114 -1.55 -21.59 -11.47
C ALA A 114 -2.56 -20.66 -10.76
N ILE A 115 -2.48 -20.54 -9.43
CA ILE A 115 -3.31 -19.63 -8.63
C ILE A 115 -3.03 -18.17 -9.00
N TYR A 116 -1.77 -17.74 -9.02
CA TYR A 116 -1.41 -16.35 -9.34
C TYR A 116 -1.70 -15.98 -10.79
N VAL A 117 -1.49 -16.92 -11.73
CA VAL A 117 -1.89 -16.73 -13.13
C VAL A 117 -3.41 -16.59 -13.25
N SER A 118 -4.19 -17.40 -12.53
CA SER A 118 -5.64 -17.26 -12.50
C SER A 118 -6.07 -15.92 -11.90
N LEU A 119 -5.37 -15.43 -10.87
CA LEU A 119 -5.63 -14.13 -10.26
C LEU A 119 -5.38 -12.97 -11.23
N ALA A 120 -4.32 -13.07 -12.04
CA ALA A 120 -3.96 -12.04 -13.02
C ALA A 120 -4.95 -11.97 -14.19
N ARG A 121 -5.69 -13.04 -14.48
CA ARG A 121 -6.63 -13.16 -15.60
C ARG A 121 -8.05 -12.67 -15.31
N ASN A 122 -8.27 -11.92 -14.22
CA ASN A 122 -9.58 -11.37 -13.79
C ASN A 122 -10.51 -10.99 -14.95
#